data_AF-A0A068YT56-F1
#
_entry.id   AF-A0A068YT56-F1
#
_cell.length_a   1.000
_cell.length_b   1.000
_cell.length_c   1.000
_cell.angle_alpha   90.00
_cell.angle_beta   90.00
_cell.angle_gamma   90.00
#
_symmetry.space_group_name_H-M   'P 1'
#
loop_
_entity.id
_entity.type
_entity.pdbx_description
1 polymer ?
#
loop_
_entity_poly.entity_id
_entity_poly.type
_entity_poly.pdbx_seq_one_letter_code
_entity_poly.pdbx_strand_id
1 'polypeptide(L)' 'MKLSSLRQSSWLVLLAPIPAIRVQAHVGERFFGVTDSLESGSGLGRSIVRRIAAVHRLETQVGHSAELLRLAVCVNSE' A
#
# COMPACT_ATOMS: atom_id res chain seq x y z
N MET A 1 14.61 29.35 2.70
CA MET A 1 13.48 29.72 3.58
C MET A 1 12.19 29.63 2.77
N LYS A 2 11.16 28.98 3.34
CA LYS A 2 9.77 28.81 2.87
C LYS A 2 9.43 27.73 1.82
N LEU A 3 8.76 26.69 2.33
CA LEU A 3 7.87 25.75 1.64
C LEU A 3 6.77 26.48 0.88
N SER A 4 6.32 25.92 -0.25
CA SER A 4 4.91 25.55 -0.51
C SER A 4 4.68 25.26 -2.00
N SER A 5 3.69 24.39 -2.25
CA SER A 5 3.01 24.22 -3.53
C SER A 5 3.71 23.38 -4.60
N LEU A 6 3.47 22.06 -4.56
CA LEU A 6 3.37 21.27 -5.79
C LEU A 6 2.07 20.46 -5.76
N ARG A 7 1.02 21.20 -6.12
CA ARG A 7 -0.19 20.82 -6.86
C ARG A 7 -0.59 19.35 -6.80
N GLN A 8 -1.65 19.11 -6.00
CA GLN A 8 -2.69 18.12 -6.30
C GLN A 8 -3.05 18.22 -7.79
N SER A 9 -2.57 17.27 -8.59
CA SER A 9 -2.93 17.17 -9.99
C SER A 9 -3.80 15.94 -10.15
N SER A 10 -5.11 16.20 -10.11
CA SER A 10 -6.15 15.29 -10.56
C SER A 10 -5.86 14.92 -12.01
N TRP A 11 -5.66 13.63 -12.27
CA TRP A 11 -5.65 13.09 -13.62
C TRP A 11 -6.60 11.89 -13.63
N LEU A 12 -7.71 12.07 -14.34
CA LEU A 12 -8.60 10.99 -14.74
C LEU A 12 -7.76 9.86 -15.34
N VAL A 13 -7.89 8.65 -14.80
CA VAL A 13 -7.46 7.42 -15.48
C VAL A 13 -8.72 6.63 -15.80
N LEU A 14 -9.24 6.83 -17.01
CA LEU A 14 -10.07 5.84 -17.68
C LEU A 14 -9.16 5.05 -18.61
N LEU A 15 -9.14 3.71 -18.44
CA LEU A 15 -9.23 2.66 -19.48
C LEU A 15 -8.98 1.26 -18.85
N ALA A 16 -10.09 0.60 -18.46
CA ALA A 16 -10.33 -0.85 -18.26
C ALA A 16 -9.60 -1.66 -17.15
N PRO A 17 -10.21 -2.79 -16.71
CA PRO A 17 -11.22 -2.88 -15.64
C PRO A 17 -10.58 -2.85 -14.24
N ILE A 18 -11.35 -2.44 -13.22
CA ILE A 18 -10.91 -2.38 -11.82
C ILE A 18 -11.15 -3.75 -11.14
N PRO A 19 -10.09 -4.49 -10.78
CA PRO A 19 -10.17 -5.40 -9.63
C PRO A 19 -9.26 -4.97 -8.45
N ALA A 20 -8.42 -3.94 -8.60
CA ALA A 20 -7.39 -3.61 -7.61
C ALA A 20 -7.87 -2.76 -6.41
N ILE A 21 -8.88 -1.90 -6.59
CA ILE A 21 -9.33 -0.96 -5.55
C ILE A 21 -9.89 -1.66 -4.30
N ARG A 22 -10.55 -2.81 -4.44
CA ARG A 22 -11.09 -3.54 -3.29
C ARG A 22 -10.00 -4.24 -2.47
N VAL A 23 -9.00 -4.83 -3.12
CA VAL A 23 -7.93 -5.55 -2.43
C VAL A 23 -7.05 -4.60 -1.61
N GLN A 24 -6.80 -3.39 -2.12
CA GLN A 24 -5.92 -2.42 -1.44
C GLN A 24 -6.41 -2.03 -0.05
N ALA A 25 -7.72 -1.91 0.16
CA ALA A 25 -8.31 -1.64 1.47
C ALA A 25 -8.04 -2.76 2.49
N HIS A 26 -7.97 -4.00 2.01
CA HIS A 26 -7.74 -5.20 2.83
C HIS A 26 -6.26 -5.55 2.97
N VAL A 27 -5.36 -4.84 2.29
CA VAL A 27 -3.92 -5.03 2.48
C VAL A 27 -3.65 -4.86 3.97
N GLY A 28 -3.03 -5.86 4.61
CA GLY A 28 -2.70 -5.83 6.05
C GLY A 28 -3.76 -6.35 7.01
N GLU A 29 -4.95 -6.69 6.54
CA GLU A 29 -5.87 -7.53 7.30
C GLU A 29 -5.26 -8.93 7.48
N ARG A 30 -5.44 -9.51 8.66
CA ARG A 30 -4.91 -10.85 8.96
C ARG A 30 -5.76 -11.89 8.24
N PHE A 31 -5.11 -12.87 7.64
CA PHE A 31 -5.77 -13.96 6.90
C PHE A 31 -6.55 -13.51 5.67
N PHE A 32 -6.37 -12.26 5.23
CA PHE A 32 -6.92 -11.84 3.95
C PHE A 32 -6.11 -12.47 2.82
N GLY A 33 -6.79 -13.29 2.01
CA GLY A 33 -6.29 -13.87 0.77
C GLY A 33 -7.15 -13.41 -0.40
N VAL A 34 -6.53 -13.14 -1.53
CA VAL A 34 -7.26 -12.79 -2.77
C VAL A 34 -7.73 -14.09 -3.40
N THR A 35 -9.05 -14.25 -3.57
CA THR A 35 -9.69 -15.49 -4.05
C THR A 35 -9.18 -15.95 -5.42
N ASP A 36 -8.77 -15.02 -6.30
CA ASP A 36 -8.20 -15.31 -7.64
C ASP A 36 -6.66 -15.36 -7.66
N SER A 37 -6.00 -15.34 -6.49
CA SER A 37 -4.54 -15.45 -6.43
C SER A 37 -4.09 -16.91 -6.45
N LEU A 38 -3.22 -17.26 -7.40
CA LEU A 38 -2.55 -18.56 -7.44
C LEU A 38 -1.47 -18.71 -6.36
N GLU A 39 -1.03 -17.60 -5.77
CA GLU A 39 -0.08 -17.60 -4.65
C GLU A 39 -0.78 -18.07 -3.36
N SER A 40 -0.35 -19.20 -2.81
CA SER A 40 -0.80 -19.68 -1.50
C SER A 40 -0.12 -18.90 -0.37
N GLY A 41 -0.88 -18.41 0.60
CA GLY A 41 -0.32 -17.73 1.77
C GLY A 41 -1.30 -17.53 2.91
N SER A 42 -0.79 -17.36 4.13
CA SER A 42 -1.61 -17.20 5.34
C SER A 42 -2.23 -15.81 5.52
N GLY A 43 -1.96 -14.87 4.61
CA GLY A 43 -2.39 -13.47 4.75
C GLY A 43 -1.78 -12.75 5.97
N LEU A 44 -0.70 -13.27 6.57
CA LEU A 44 -0.10 -12.68 7.79
C LEU A 44 1.05 -11.72 7.53
N GLY A 45 1.71 -11.79 6.36
CA GLY A 45 2.99 -11.10 6.10
C GLY A 45 2.99 -9.62 6.51
N ARG A 46 2.03 -8.82 6.04
CA ARG A 46 1.97 -7.38 6.38
C ARG A 46 1.60 -7.13 7.84
N SER A 47 0.79 -7.98 8.47
CA SER A 47 0.45 -7.85 9.90
C SER A 47 1.69 -8.08 10.80
N ILE A 48 2.59 -8.96 10.38
CA ILE A 48 3.88 -9.19 11.04
C ILE A 48 4.81 -7.99 10.83
N VAL A 49 4.94 -7.52 9.59
CA VAL A 49 5.76 -6.32 9.27
C VAL A 49 5.32 -5.11 10.09
N ARG A 50 4.01 -4.84 10.18
CA ARG A 50 3.49 -3.73 11.02
C ARG A 50 3.86 -3.89 12.50
N ARG A 51 3.84 -5.12 13.02
CA ARG A 51 4.20 -5.40 14.41
C ARG A 51 5.69 -5.20 14.66
N ILE A 52 6.54 -5.67 13.75
CA ILE A 52 8.00 -5.44 13.82
C ILE A 52 8.29 -3.94 13.76
N ALA A 53 7.70 -3.22 12.80
CA ALA A 53 7.88 -1.78 12.67
C ALA A 53 7.49 -1.03 13.95
N ALA A 54 6.37 -1.39 14.58
CA ALA A 54 5.95 -0.80 15.85
C ALA A 54 6.97 -1.02 16.99
N VAL A 55 7.58 -2.21 17.09
CA VAL A 55 8.64 -2.49 18.07
C VAL A 55 9.85 -1.58 17.86
N HIS A 56 10.15 -1.25 16.60
CA HIS A 56 11.28 -0.39 16.23
C HIS A 56 10.94 1.10 16.11
N ARG A 57 9.72 1.53 16.48
CA ARG A 57 9.24 2.91 16.31
C ARG A 57 9.35 3.40 14.85
N LEU A 58 9.05 2.51 13.92
CA LEU A 58 8.97 2.80 12.49
C LEU A 58 7.51 2.84 12.05
N GLU A 59 7.21 3.70 11.08
CA GLU A 59 5.92 3.75 10.41
C GLU A 59 5.99 3.00 9.08
N THR A 60 4.93 2.26 8.73
CA THR A 60 4.81 1.60 7.42
C THR A 60 3.62 2.15 6.66
N GLN A 61 3.87 2.67 5.46
CA GLN A 61 2.85 3.26 4.60
C GLN A 61 2.71 2.44 3.33
N VAL A 62 1.47 2.24 2.88
CA VAL A 62 1.18 1.55 1.61
C VAL A 62 0.35 2.47 0.76
N GLY A 63 0.80 2.70 -0.46
CA GLY A 63 0.15 3.61 -1.39
C GLY A 63 0.40 3.21 -2.84
N HIS A 64 -0.16 4.00 -3.74
CA HIS A 64 0.15 3.92 -5.15
C HIS A 64 1.33 4.85 -5.46
N SER A 65 2.32 4.37 -6.21
CA SER A 65 3.42 5.18 -6.72
C SER A 65 3.31 5.29 -8.24
N ALA A 66 3.19 6.52 -8.73
CA ALA A 66 3.21 6.80 -10.15
C ALA A 66 4.59 6.52 -10.78
N GLU A 67 5.67 6.69 -10.00
CA GLU A 67 7.04 6.40 -10.44
C GLU A 67 7.28 4.89 -10.59
N LEU A 68 6.78 4.10 -9.63
CA LEU A 68 6.88 2.63 -9.67
C LEU A 68 5.71 1.98 -10.44
N LEU A 69 4.82 2.81 -11.01
CA LEU A 69 3.63 2.46 -11.79
C LEU A 69 2.61 1.54 -11.09
N ARG A 70 2.80 1.23 -9.79
CA ARG A 70 2.01 0.23 -9.03
C ARG A 70 2.03 0.54 -7.52
N LEU A 71 2.00 -0.51 -6.70
CA LEU A 71 2.02 -0.47 -5.25
C LEU A 71 3.42 -0.12 -4.73
N ALA A 72 3.48 0.82 -3.79
CA ALA A 72 4.69 1.13 -3.03
C ALA A 72 4.46 0.86 -1.54
N VAL A 73 5.51 0.38 -0.87
CA VAL A 73 5.57 0.23 0.58
C VAL A 73 6.75 1.05 1.07
N CYS A 74 6.49 2.02 1.94
CA CYS A 74 7.51 2.87 2.56
C CYS A 74 7.64 2.51 4.04
N VAL A 75 8.87 2.52 4.53
CA VAL A 75 9.19 2.37 5.96
C VAL A 75 9.98 3.58 6.39
N ASN A 76 9.44 4.35 7.32
CA ASN A 76 10.04 5.60 7.79
C ASN A 76 10.34 5.47 9.28
N SER A 77 11.45 6.04 9.74
CA SER A 77 11.61 6.36 11.16
C SER A 77 10.93 7.68 11.46
N GLU A 78 10.51 7.88 12.71
CA GLU A 78 10.24 9.23 13.23
C GLU A 78 11.46 10.15 13.10
#